data_AF-D7R9X1-F1
#
_entry.id   AF-D7R9X1-F1
#
_cell.length_a   1.000
_cell.length_b   1.000
_cell.length_c   1.000
_cell.angle_alpha   90.00
_cell.angle_beta   90.00
_cell.angle_gamma   90.00
#
_symmetry.space_group_name_H-M   'P 1'
#
loop_
_entity.id
_entity.type
_entity.pdbx_description
1 polymer ?
#
loop_
_entity_poly.entity_id
_entity_poly.type
_entity_poly.pdbx_seq_one_letter_code
_entity_poly.pdbx_strand_id
1 'polypeptide(L)' 'YKKSVLLANVKIKSFALDTPDGRTTVKQWKKVPFVVEDFNFLKYCNGLPGDPMD' A
#
# COMPACT_ATOMS: atom_id res chain seq x y z
N TYR A 1 -8.62 19.89 16.67
CA TYR A 1 -8.68 18.54 16.08
C TYR A 1 -7.40 18.32 15.26
N LYS A 2 -6.70 17.17 15.40
CA LYS A 2 -5.56 16.85 14.53
C LYS A 2 -6.08 16.30 13.21
N LYS A 3 -5.64 16.85 12.08
CA LYS A 3 -5.87 16.24 10.77
C LYS A 3 -5.14 14.89 10.73
N SER A 4 -5.82 13.84 10.28
CA SER A 4 -5.28 12.48 10.20
C SER A 4 -5.74 11.82 8.92
N VAL A 5 -4.97 10.83 8.46
CA VAL A 5 -5.32 10.03 7.30
C VAL A 5 -5.43 8.57 7.71
N LEU A 6 -6.50 7.91 7.27
CA LEU A 6 -6.71 6.49 7.44
C LEU A 6 -6.12 5.74 6.25
N LEU A 7 -5.27 4.74 6.53
CA LEU A 7 -4.69 3.86 5.53
C LEU A 7 -5.20 2.44 5.74
N ALA A 8 -5.59 1.78 4.65
CA ALA A 8 -6.02 0.39 4.71
C ALA A 8 -4.82 -0.54 4.91
N ASN A 9 -4.85 -1.35 5.96
CA ASN A 9 -3.86 -2.40 6.17
C ASN A 9 -4.35 -3.71 5.54
N VAL A 10 -3.55 -4.27 4.63
CA VAL A 10 -3.94 -5.45 3.85
C VAL A 10 -3.09 -6.67 4.20
N LYS A 11 -3.73 -7.84 4.27
CA LYS A 11 -3.09 -9.10 4.61
C LYS A 11 -2.80 -9.88 3.33
N ILE A 12 -1.53 -10.00 2.95
CA ILE A 12 -1.13 -10.58 1.65
C ILE A 12 -1.73 -11.97 1.36
N LYS A 13 -1.90 -12.80 2.39
CA LYS A 13 -2.46 -14.16 2.25
C LYS A 13 -3.95 -14.21 1.86
N SER A 14 -4.64 -13.06 1.94
CA SER A 14 -6.04 -12.93 1.53
C SER A 14 -6.18 -12.60 0.04
N PHE A 15 -5.07 -12.47 -0.69
CA PHE A 15 -5.05 -12.08 -2.10
C PHE A 15 -4.39 -13.17 -2.96
N ALA A 16 -4.85 -13.27 -4.20
CA ALA A 16 -4.12 -13.92 -5.27
C ALA A 16 -3.45 -12.85 -6.13
N LEU A 17 -2.16 -13.01 -6.37
CA LEU A 17 -1.37 -12.12 -7.21
C LEU A 17 -1.43 -12.63 -8.64
N ASP A 18 -1.80 -11.76 -9.56
CA ASP A 18 -1.69 -12.03 -10.98
C ASP A 18 -0.36 -11.47 -11.48
N THR A 19 0.51 -12.34 -12.00
CA THR A 19 1.86 -11.97 -12.46
C THR A 19 2.06 -12.44 -13.91
N PRO A 20 3.09 -11.94 -14.61
CA PRO A 20 3.41 -12.42 -15.96
C PRO A 20 3.66 -13.93 -16.05
N ASP A 21 4.12 -14.55 -14.96
CA ASP A 21 4.37 -15.99 -14.86
C ASP A 21 3.11 -16.80 -14.48
N GLY A 22 2.00 -16.11 -14.23
CA GLY A 22 0.70 -16.68 -13.87
C GLY A 22 0.20 -16.29 -12.47
N ARG A 23 -0.98 -16.80 -12.12
CA ARG A 23 -1.65 -16.48 -10.86
C ARG A 23 -1.08 -17.29 -9.70
N THR A 24 -0.69 -16.61 -8.62
CA THR A 24 -0.09 -17.23 -7.43
C THR A 24 -0.65 -16.67 -6.12
N THR A 25 -0.35 -17.34 -5.00
CA THR A 25 -0.66 -16.83 -3.65
C THR A 25 0.60 -16.84 -2.81
N VAL A 26 0.78 -15.84 -1.95
CA VAL A 26 1.93 -15.77 -1.04
C VAL A 26 1.48 -15.55 0.40
N LYS A 27 2.22 -16.15 1.34
CA LYS A 27 1.85 -16.14 2.77
C LYS A 27 2.50 -14.99 3.55
N GLN A 28 3.54 -14.38 3.01
CA GLN A 28 4.36 -13.35 3.68
C GLN A 28 4.75 -12.26 2.68
N TRP A 29 4.73 -11.00 3.13
CA TRP A 29 5.08 -9.85 2.30
C TRP A 29 6.51 -9.92 1.74
N LYS A 30 7.47 -10.43 2.52
CA LYS A 30 8.87 -10.61 2.06
C LYS A 30 9.07 -11.58 0.89
N LYS A 31 8.03 -12.29 0.46
CA LYS A 31 8.07 -13.27 -0.65
C LYS A 31 7.34 -12.78 -1.89
N VAL A 32 6.85 -11.54 -1.92
CA VAL A 32 6.22 -11.00 -3.12
C VAL A 32 7.27 -10.82 -4.24
N PRO A 33 6.91 -11.04 -5.51
CA PRO A 33 7.85 -10.94 -6.64
C PRO A 33 8.01 -9.49 -7.13
N PHE A 34 7.80 -8.50 -6.26
CA PHE A 34 7.90 -7.08 -6.58
C PHE A 34 8.41 -6.29 -5.37
N VAL A 35 8.93 -5.10 -5.62
CA VAL A 35 9.42 -4.20 -4.57
C VAL A 35 8.24 -3.48 -3.92
N VAL A 36 8.23 -3.45 -2.58
CA VAL A 36 7.32 -2.60 -1.80
C VAL A 36 8.15 -1.44 -1.26
N GLU A 37 7.86 -0.23 -1.72
CA GLU A 37 8.54 0.99 -1.25
C GLU A 37 8.09 1.38 0.15
N ASP A 38 8.98 2.08 0.87
CA ASP A 38 8.65 2.68 2.16
C ASP A 38 7.61 3.79 1.99
N PHE A 39 6.63 3.81 2.89
CA PHE A 39 5.59 4.82 2.87
C PHE A 39 6.13 6.20 3.31
N ASN A 40 5.91 7.23 2.49
CA ASN A 40 6.23 8.62 2.83
C ASN A 40 4.94 9.42 3.07
N PHE A 41 4.69 9.77 4.34
CA PHE A 41 3.47 10.47 4.76
C PHE A 41 3.31 11.85 4.11
N LEU A 42 4.38 12.65 4.04
CA LEU A 42 4.30 14.01 3.48
C LEU A 42 4.01 13.98 1.99
N LYS A 43 4.68 13.09 1.24
CA LYS A 43 4.44 12.88 -0.20
C LYS A 43 3.00 12.44 -0.44
N TYR A 44 2.49 11.52 0.37
CA TYR A 44 1.12 11.04 0.28
C TYR A 44 0.10 12.16 0.51
N CYS A 45 0.24 12.93 1.59
CA CYS A 45 -0.68 14.03 1.90
C CYS A 45 -0.68 15.13 0.82
N ASN A 46 0.50 15.52 0.31
CA ASN A 46 0.60 16.54 -0.74
C ASN A 46 -0.03 16.10 -2.09
N GLY A 47 -0.24 14.80 -2.29
CA GLY A 47 -0.87 14.25 -3.49
C GLY A 47 -2.38 14.04 -3.37
N LEU A 48 -2.98 14.25 -2.19
CA LEU A 48 -4.43 14.09 -2.00
C LEU A 48 -5.20 15.29 -2.56
N PRO A 49 -6.31 15.07 -3.27
CA PRO A 49 -7.20 16.15 -3.69
C PRO A 49 -7.96 16.72 -2.48
N GLY A 50 -7.88 18.03 -2.28
CA GLY A 50 -8.47 18.72 -1.13
C GLY A 50 -7.49 18.75 0.04
N ASP A 51 -7.18 19.95 0.51
CA ASP A 51 -5.98 20.22 1.29
C ASP A 51 -5.98 19.57 2.69
N PRO A 52 -5.15 18.54 2.96
CA PRO A 52 -5.01 17.99 4.29
C PRO A 52 -4.07 18.82 5.16
N MET A 53 -3.45 19.90 4.65
CA MET A 53 -2.37 20.62 5.35
C MET A 53 -2.47 22.16 5.32
N ASP A 54 -3.46 22.76 4.66
CA ASP A 54 -3.87 24.16 4.92
C ASP A 54 -4.68 24.34 6.23
#